data_AF-A0A1V0PS82-F1
#
_entry.id   AF-A0A1V0PS82-F1
#
_cell.length_a   1.000
_cell.length_b   1.000
_cell.length_c   1.000
_cell.angle_alpha   90.00
_cell.angle_beta   90.00
_cell.angle_gamma   90.00
#
_symmetry.space_group_name_H-M   'P 1'
#
loop_
_entity.id
_entity.type
_entity.pdbx_description
1 polymer ?
#
loop_
_entity_poly.entity_id
_entity_poly.type
_entity_poly.pdbx_seq_one_letter_code
_entity_poly.pdbx_strand_id
1 'polypeptide(L)'
;MGEPMIPSSLPIPAIHIPARHDLVDRRLTGSFWIGPPDPDEVGARWMWFVCPCGCGQMRPITIGDRFKPAEAPSWYWNGSLTEVTLHPSVNCEGHWHGWLRGGQWVLA
;
A
#
# COMPACT_ATOMS: atom_id res chain seq x y z
N MET A 1 -5.02 27.89 11.84
CA MET A 1 -4.89 26.54 12.40
C MET A 1 -4.25 25.69 11.31
N GLY A 2 -2.92 25.58 11.34
CA GLY A 2 -2.18 24.83 10.32
C GLY A 2 -2.10 23.37 10.74
N GLU A 3 -2.65 22.47 9.93
CA GLU A 3 -2.50 21.04 10.11
C GLU A 3 -1.00 20.67 10.13
N PRO A 4 -0.55 19.76 11.01
CA PRO A 4 0.84 19.37 11.05
C PRO A 4 1.18 18.63 9.75
N MET A 5 1.90 19.33 8.86
CA MET A 5 2.60 18.69 7.75
C MET A 5 3.62 17.74 8.36
N ILE A 6 3.38 16.43 8.25
CA ILE A 6 4.36 15.41 8.62
C ILE A 6 5.62 15.71 7.80
N PRO A 7 6.80 15.90 8.42
CA PRO A 7 8.01 16.23 7.68
C PRO A 7 8.32 15.10 6.70
N SER A 8 8.44 15.46 5.42
CA SER A 8 8.58 14.59 4.25
C SER A 8 9.86 13.74 4.18
N SER A 9 10.54 13.49 5.32
CA SER A 9 11.88 12.89 5.37
C SER A 9 11.98 11.62 6.22
N LEU A 10 10.92 11.21 6.92
CA LEU A 10 10.92 9.94 7.68
C LEU A 10 10.20 8.84 6.89
N PRO A 11 10.76 7.61 6.85
CA PRO A 11 10.08 6.47 6.23
C PRO A 11 8.75 6.22 6.96
N ILE A 12 7.67 6.12 6.20
CA ILE A 12 6.33 5.95 6.77
C ILE A 12 6.09 4.46 6.97
N PRO A 13 5.78 4.00 8.19
CA PRO A 13 5.55 2.58 8.44
C PRO A 13 4.30 2.09 7.69
N ALA A 14 4.42 0.96 7.03
CA ALA A 14 3.30 0.26 6.42
C ALA A 14 2.67 -0.67 7.44
N ILE A 15 1.62 -0.19 8.09
CA ILE A 15 0.93 -0.93 9.14
C ILE A 15 -0.15 -1.81 8.50
N HIS A 16 -0.01 -3.13 8.63
CA HIS A 16 -1.06 -4.05 8.21
C HIS A 16 -2.26 -3.97 9.17
N ILE A 17 -3.43 -3.69 8.61
CA ILE A 17 -4.72 -3.74 9.30
C ILE A 17 -5.50 -4.92 8.71
N PRO A 18 -5.78 -5.97 9.52
CA PRO A 18 -6.31 -7.24 9.00
C PRO A 18 -7.78 -7.14 8.54
N ALA A 19 -8.56 -6.24 9.12
CA ALA A 19 -9.94 -6.02 8.73
C ALA A 19 -10.07 -4.77 7.85
N ARG A 20 -10.77 -4.91 6.70
CA ARG A 20 -10.99 -3.79 5.80
C ARG A 20 -11.75 -2.65 6.46
N HIS A 21 -12.74 -2.94 7.31
CA HIS A 21 -13.50 -1.90 8.02
C HIS A 21 -12.60 -1.06 8.93
N ASP A 22 -11.65 -1.69 9.64
CA ASP A 22 -10.72 -0.97 10.52
C ASP A 22 -9.81 -0.04 9.72
N LEU A 23 -9.43 -0.42 8.49
CA LEU A 23 -8.65 0.45 7.61
C LEU A 23 -9.47 1.69 7.22
N VAL A 24 -10.75 1.49 6.88
CA VAL A 24 -11.69 2.54 6.49
C VAL A 24 -11.94 3.52 7.63
N ASP A 25 -12.04 3.01 8.87
CA ASP A 25 -12.32 3.78 10.08
C ASP A 25 -11.09 4.52 10.59
N ARG A 26 -9.92 3.86 10.64
CA ARG A 26 -8.71 4.43 11.24
C ARG A 26 -7.93 5.33 10.28
N ARG A 27 -7.92 5.00 8.99
CA ARG A 27 -7.19 5.70 7.91
C ARG A 27 -5.77 6.16 8.30
N LEU A 28 -5.01 5.28 8.95
CA LEU A 28 -3.64 5.62 9.35
C LEU A 28 -2.76 5.78 8.11
N THR A 29 -1.99 6.87 8.04
CA THR A 29 -1.09 7.14 6.92
C THR A 29 -0.17 5.95 6.62
N GLY A 30 -0.17 5.47 5.38
CA GLY A 30 0.63 4.32 4.95
C GLY A 30 0.12 2.95 5.42
N SER A 31 -0.92 2.88 6.24
CA SER A 31 -1.53 1.59 6.59
C SER A 31 -2.17 0.92 5.37
N PHE A 32 -2.27 -0.40 5.43
CA PHE A 32 -2.80 -1.19 4.33
C PHE A 32 -3.56 -2.41 4.82
N TRP A 33 -4.39 -2.94 3.92
CA TRP A 33 -5.13 -4.18 4.06
C TRP A 33 -4.89 -5.01 2.80
N ILE A 34 -4.73 -6.32 2.95
CA ILE A 34 -4.67 -7.26 1.83
C ILE A 34 -5.92 -8.13 1.86
N GLY A 35 -6.61 -8.15 0.74
CA GLY A 35 -7.81 -8.93 0.53
C GLY A 35 -7.57 -10.42 0.34
N PRO A 36 -8.66 -11.20 0.31
CA PRO A 36 -8.60 -12.59 -0.11
C PRO A 36 -8.02 -12.71 -1.53
N PRO A 37 -7.47 -13.87 -1.88
CA PRO A 37 -7.07 -14.15 -3.26
C PRO A 37 -8.24 -13.97 -4.22
N ASP A 38 -7.92 -13.45 -5.39
CA ASP A 38 -8.86 -13.30 -6.49
C ASP A 38 -9.27 -14.69 -6.99
N PRO A 39 -10.58 -14.99 -7.13
CA PRO A 39 -11.05 -16.28 -7.61
C PRO A 39 -10.77 -16.50 -9.10
N ASP A 40 -10.63 -15.42 -9.89
CA ASP A 40 -10.46 -15.47 -11.34
C ASP A 40 -8.98 -15.42 -11.77
N GLU A 41 -8.08 -14.95 -10.89
CA GLU A 41 -6.64 -14.90 -11.13
C GLU A 41 -5.83 -15.53 -9.99
N VAL A 42 -5.22 -16.70 -10.27
CA VAL A 42 -4.51 -17.51 -9.27
C VAL A 42 -3.39 -16.71 -8.60
N GLY A 43 -3.61 -16.40 -7.32
CA GLY A 43 -2.62 -15.76 -6.45
C GLY A 43 -2.57 -14.22 -6.54
N ALA A 44 -3.38 -13.61 -7.40
CA ALA A 44 -3.57 -12.16 -7.38
C ALA A 44 -4.45 -11.78 -6.20
N ARG A 45 -4.22 -10.59 -5.64
CA ARG A 45 -4.95 -10.06 -4.48
C ARG A 45 -5.14 -8.57 -4.62
N TRP A 46 -6.19 -8.08 -3.98
CA TRP A 46 -6.45 -6.65 -3.85
C TRP A 46 -5.78 -6.12 -2.59
N MET A 47 -4.90 -5.15 -2.73
CA MET A 47 -4.34 -4.41 -1.60
C MET A 47 -4.91 -3.00 -1.58
N TRP A 48 -5.52 -2.63 -0.46
CA TRP A 48 -5.95 -1.26 -0.20
C TRP A 48 -4.96 -0.60 0.75
N PHE A 49 -4.52 0.60 0.43
CA PHE A 49 -3.65 1.37 1.33
C PHE A 49 -4.11 2.81 1.45
N VAL A 50 -3.80 3.43 2.59
CA VAL A 50 -3.99 4.85 2.83
C VAL A 50 -2.78 5.60 2.32
N CYS A 51 -3.03 6.65 1.53
CA CYS A 51 -2.00 7.42 0.84
C CYS A 51 -0.91 7.88 1.83
N PRO A 52 0.37 7.57 1.56
CA PRO A 52 1.46 7.95 2.45
C PRO A 52 1.66 9.47 2.57
N CYS A 53 1.14 10.30 1.66
CA CYS A 53 1.25 11.75 1.81
C CYS A 53 0.46 12.33 2.99
N GLY A 54 -0.40 11.54 3.63
CA GLY A 54 -1.19 11.97 4.80
C GLY A 54 -2.56 12.55 4.45
N CYS A 55 -2.96 12.58 3.17
CA CYS A 55 -4.28 13.08 2.76
C CYS A 55 -5.46 12.18 3.15
N GLY A 56 -5.20 10.99 3.71
CA GLY A 56 -6.22 10.04 4.14
C GLY A 56 -6.97 9.33 2.99
N GLN A 57 -6.60 9.57 1.72
CA GLN A 57 -7.20 8.90 0.58
C GLN A 57 -6.80 7.42 0.54
N MET A 58 -7.76 6.52 0.33
CA MET A 58 -7.47 5.10 0.13
C MET A 58 -7.37 4.78 -1.35
N ARG A 59 -6.42 3.90 -1.71
CA ARG A 59 -6.22 3.47 -3.10
C ARG A 59 -6.15 1.94 -3.16
N PRO A 60 -6.91 1.30 -4.05
CA PRO A 60 -6.75 -0.11 -4.38
C PRO A 60 -5.63 -0.32 -5.39
N ILE A 61 -4.85 -1.39 -5.22
CA ILE A 61 -3.88 -1.90 -6.20
C ILE A 61 -3.95 -3.43 -6.26
N THR A 62 -3.56 -3.99 -7.41
CA THR A 62 -3.48 -5.43 -7.61
C THR A 62 -2.07 -5.92 -7.32
N ILE A 63 -1.93 -6.89 -6.42
CA ILE A 63 -0.65 -7.49 -6.04
C ILE A 63 -0.65 -9.00 -6.29
N GLY A 64 0.51 -9.58 -6.60
CA GLY A 64 0.68 -11.03 -6.68
C GLY A 64 1.59 -11.56 -5.58
N ASP A 65 1.22 -12.68 -4.96
CA ASP A 65 1.99 -13.33 -3.90
C ASP A 65 3.21 -14.08 -4.47
N ARG A 66 4.39 -13.45 -4.37
CA ARG A 66 5.67 -13.91 -4.94
C ARG A 66 5.68 -14.03 -6.47
N PHE A 67 4.78 -13.35 -7.14
CA PHE A 67 4.79 -13.15 -8.59
C PHE A 67 4.21 -11.77 -8.92
N LYS A 68 4.45 -11.27 -10.15
CA LYS A 68 3.79 -10.06 -10.64
C LYS A 68 2.61 -10.48 -11.54
N PRO A 69 1.37 -10.07 -11.23
CA PRO A 69 0.22 -10.31 -12.11
C PRO A 69 0.45 -9.78 -13.53
N ALA A 70 -0.16 -10.41 -14.52
CA ALA A 70 0.01 -10.00 -15.92
C ALA A 70 -0.82 -8.75 -16.24
N GLU A 71 -1.95 -8.59 -15.57
CA GLU A 71 -2.82 -7.42 -15.71
C GLU A 71 -2.10 -6.17 -15.18
N ALA A 72 -2.23 -5.04 -15.88
CA ALA A 72 -1.58 -3.78 -15.51
C ALA A 72 -2.65 -2.72 -15.14
N PRO A 73 -2.41 -1.90 -14.10
CA PRO A 73 -1.21 -1.86 -13.25
C PRO A 73 -1.25 -2.90 -12.11
N SER A 74 -0.14 -3.62 -11.93
CA SER A 74 0.03 -4.61 -10.86
C SER A 74 1.45 -4.64 -10.28
N TRP A 75 1.56 -5.20 -9.08
CA TRP A 75 2.80 -5.26 -8.32
C TRP A 75 3.12 -6.70 -7.89
N TYR A 76 4.40 -7.02 -7.91
CA TYR A 76 4.94 -8.14 -7.16
C TYR A 76 4.88 -7.81 -5.68
N TRP A 77 4.34 -8.72 -4.86
CA TRP A 77 4.41 -8.67 -3.40
C TRP A 77 5.25 -9.84 -2.88
N ASN A 78 6.09 -9.59 -1.88
CA ASN A 78 6.96 -10.62 -1.29
C ASN A 78 6.23 -11.65 -0.39
N GLY A 79 4.92 -11.50 -0.19
CA GLY A 79 4.12 -12.38 0.68
C GLY A 79 4.19 -12.03 2.17
N SER A 80 4.91 -10.96 2.55
CA SER A 80 5.04 -10.54 3.96
C SER A 80 4.06 -9.43 4.31
N LEU A 81 3.43 -9.54 5.48
CA LEU A 81 2.53 -8.51 6.04
C LEU A 81 3.26 -7.55 6.99
N THR A 82 4.40 -7.94 7.54
CA THR A 82 5.19 -7.14 8.47
C THR A 82 6.33 -6.41 7.78
N GLU A 83 6.97 -7.08 6.81
CA GLU A 83 8.05 -6.55 5.98
C GLU A 83 7.57 -6.42 4.53
N VAL A 84 6.38 -5.86 4.36
CA VAL A 84 5.72 -5.75 3.06
C VAL A 84 6.64 -5.02 2.08
N THR A 85 6.82 -5.64 0.91
CA THR A 85 7.64 -5.09 -0.17
C THR A 85 6.91 -5.25 -1.48
N LEU A 86 6.85 -4.17 -2.27
CA LEU A 86 6.25 -4.15 -3.60
C LEU A 86 7.24 -3.75 -4.69
N HIS A 87 7.09 -4.36 -5.86
CA HIS A 87 7.82 -4.00 -7.08
C HIS A 87 6.86 -3.97 -8.28
N PRO A 88 6.87 -2.94 -9.14
CA PRO A 88 7.72 -1.73 -9.14
C PRO A 88 7.31 -0.69 -8.09
N SER A 89 7.71 0.58 -8.24
CA SER A 89 7.22 1.69 -7.39
C SER A 89 5.71 1.86 -7.51
N VAL A 90 5.10 2.44 -6.48
CA VAL A 90 3.68 2.80 -6.45
C VAL A 90 3.57 4.29 -6.76
N ASN A 91 2.83 4.61 -7.82
CA ASN A 91 2.55 5.99 -8.22
C ASN A 91 1.07 6.32 -7.95
N CYS A 92 0.84 7.16 -6.95
CA CYS A 92 -0.44 7.81 -6.73
C CYS A 92 -0.40 9.18 -7.41
N GLU A 93 -0.89 9.25 -8.64
CA GLU A 93 -0.85 10.46 -9.47
C GLU A 93 -1.37 11.69 -8.70
N GLY A 94 -0.56 12.76 -8.69
CA GLY A 94 -0.88 14.01 -7.99
C GLY A 94 -0.73 14.00 -6.47
N HIS A 95 -0.31 12.88 -5.86
CA HIS A 95 -0.23 12.76 -4.40
C HIS A 95 1.09 12.23 -3.87
N TRP A 96 1.57 11.09 -4.38
CA TRP A 96 2.73 10.39 -3.82
C TRP A 96 3.34 9.42 -4.83
N HIS A 97 4.66 9.38 -4.93
CA HIS A 97 5.38 8.40 -5.74
C HIS A 97 6.59 7.87 -4.96
N GLY A 98 6.75 6.55 -4.92
CA GLY A 98 7.81 5.92 -4.16
C GLY A 98 7.71 4.40 -4.10
N TRP A 99 8.42 3.79 -3.16
CA TRP A 99 8.46 2.34 -2.95
C TRP A 99 7.88 1.93 -1.62
N LEU A 100 7.30 0.73 -1.58
CA LEU A 100 7.02 0.01 -0.36
C LEU A 100 8.09 -1.07 -0.19
N ARG A 101 8.96 -0.96 0.82
CA ARG A 101 10.10 -1.87 1.04
C ARG A 101 10.29 -2.13 2.53
N GLY A 102 10.43 -3.39 2.91
CA GLY A 102 10.71 -3.78 4.29
C GLY A 102 9.70 -3.23 5.30
N GLY A 103 8.43 -3.09 4.91
CA GLY A 103 7.41 -2.50 5.78
C GLY A 103 7.43 -0.98 5.86
N GLN A 104 8.09 -0.28 4.94
CA GLN A 104 8.19 1.17 4.92
C GLN A 104 7.87 1.76 3.54
N TRP A 105 7.09 2.83 3.52
CA TRP A 105 6.93 3.68 2.35
C TRP A 105 8.09 4.67 2.30
N VAL A 106 8.84 4.64 1.20
CA VAL A 106 10.03 5.45 0.93
C VAL A 106 9.77 6.26 -0.33
N LEU A 107 9.97 7.57 -0.27
CA LEU A 107 9.75 8.46 -1.41
C LEU A 107 10.68 8.11 -2.59
N ALA A 108 10.22 8.33 -3.82
CA ALA A 108 11.00 8.18 -5.05
C ALA A 108 12.12 9.23 -5.17
#